data_AF-A0A162J3K6-F1
#
_entry.id   AF-A0A162J3K6-F1
#
_cell.length_a   1.000
_cell.length_b   1.000
_cell.length_c   1.000
_cell.angle_alpha   90.00
_cell.angle_beta   90.00
_cell.angle_gamma   90.00
#
_symmetry.space_group_name_H-M   'P 1'
#
loop_
_entity.id
_entity.type
_entity.pdbx_description
1 polymer ?
#
loop_
_entity_poly.entity_id
_entity_poly.type
_entity_poly.pdbx_seq_one_letter_code
_entity_poly.pdbx_strand_id
1 'polypeptide(L)'
;MPGIDQRFRHYPQLYSRLGFARRYRTLGQDELLFVLDRHWKRLGHTLNPDDFTDAQAIAAIQRITRGNFRLLERLFPQIQRVLKINQLETITDDVIEAAASILVTG
;
A
#
# COMPACT_ATOMS: atom_id res chain seq x y z
N MET A 1 20.03 3.11 4.74
CA MET A 1 18.64 3.60 4.68
C MET A 1 18.59 4.85 3.81
N PRO A 2 18.07 4.77 2.57
CA PRO A 2 17.99 5.91 1.67
C PRO A 2 17.32 7.10 2.38
N GLY A 3 17.94 8.28 2.34
CA GLY A 3 17.50 9.49 3.05
C GLY A 3 17.99 9.60 4.50
N ILE A 4 17.79 8.58 5.34
CA ILE A 4 18.29 8.58 6.73
C ILE A 4 19.84 8.60 6.78
N ASP A 5 20.51 7.84 5.91
CA ASP A 5 21.97 7.82 5.84
C ASP A 5 22.53 9.21 5.50
N GLN A 6 21.83 9.97 4.67
CA GLN A 6 22.21 11.32 4.26
C GLN A 6 22.05 12.33 5.41
N ARG A 7 21.03 12.15 6.27
CA ARG A 7 20.90 12.93 7.51
C ARG A 7 21.99 12.56 8.50
N PHE A 8 22.32 11.27 8.66
CA PHE A 8 23.36 10.82 9.58
C PHE A 8 24.79 11.21 9.19
N ARG A 9 25.06 11.51 7.91
CA ARG A 9 26.34 12.12 7.51
C ARG A 9 26.66 13.42 8.27
N HIS A 10 25.64 14.15 8.69
CA HIS A 10 25.80 15.40 9.43
C HIS A 10 25.93 15.19 10.96
N TYR A 11 25.73 13.96 11.46
CA TYR A 11 25.76 13.63 12.89
C TYR A 11 26.55 12.33 13.16
N PRO A 12 27.87 12.31 12.90
CA PRO A 12 28.68 11.09 13.01
C PRO A 12 28.74 10.53 14.44
N GLN A 13 28.66 11.38 15.47
CA GLN A 13 28.66 10.95 16.89
C GLN A 13 27.35 10.23 17.29
N LEU A 14 26.24 10.55 16.62
CA LEU A 14 24.96 9.85 16.81
C LEU A 14 24.99 8.51 16.07
N TYR A 15 25.50 8.51 14.83
CA TYR A 15 25.58 7.30 14.02
C TYR A 15 26.43 6.21 14.68
N SER A 16 27.55 6.59 15.31
CA SER A 16 28.42 5.65 16.03
C SER A 16 27.77 5.02 17.28
N ARG A 17 26.68 5.61 17.79
CA ARG A 17 25.94 5.13 18.96
C ARG A 17 24.73 4.27 18.60
N LEU A 18 24.41 4.11 17.32
CA LEU A 18 23.33 3.23 16.88
C LEU A 18 23.78 1.77 16.95
N GLY A 19 23.44 1.09 18.05
CA GLY A 19 23.75 -0.33 18.24
C GLY A 19 22.90 -1.29 17.38
N PHE A 20 21.81 -0.81 16.80
CA PHE A 20 20.92 -1.61 15.94
C PHE A 20 20.17 -0.73 14.94
N ALA A 21 19.96 -1.27 13.73
CA ALA A 21 19.08 -0.68 12.73
C ALA A 21 18.31 -1.80 12.02
N ARG A 22 16.98 -1.68 11.99
CA ARG A 22 16.12 -2.61 11.25
C ARG A 22 15.55 -1.93 10.02
N ARG A 23 15.83 -2.50 8.85
CA ARG A 23 15.18 -2.08 7.61
C ARG A 23 13.89 -2.86 7.44
N TYR A 24 12.78 -2.14 7.27
CA TYR A 24 11.55 -2.72 6.78
C TYR A 24 11.70 -3.03 5.29
N ARG A 25 11.27 -4.22 4.88
CA ARG A 25 11.22 -4.62 3.47
C ARG A 25 9.84 -4.30 2.91
N THR A 26 9.74 -4.24 1.58
CA THR A 26 8.44 -4.25 0.91
C THR A 26 7.73 -5.56 1.22
N LEU A 27 6.41 -5.52 1.23
CA LEU A 27 5.57 -6.70 1.44
C LEU A 27 5.84 -7.74 0.35
N GLY A 28 5.99 -8.99 0.77
CA GLY A 28 5.86 -10.15 -0.10
C GLY A 28 4.41 -10.37 -0.54
N GLN A 29 4.18 -11.35 -1.42
CA GLN A 29 2.84 -11.64 -1.94
C GLN A 29 1.87 -12.08 -0.83
N ASP A 30 2.29 -13.00 0.05
CA ASP A 30 1.45 -13.48 1.16
C ASP A 30 1.17 -12.38 2.18
N GLU A 31 2.18 -11.54 2.48
CA GLU A 31 2.04 -10.40 3.38
C GLU A 31 1.10 -9.34 2.78
N LEU A 32 1.14 -9.13 1.47
CA LEU A 32 0.22 -8.25 0.76
C LEU A 32 -1.22 -8.79 0.87
N LEU A 33 -1.45 -10.06 0.53
CA LEU A 33 -2.78 -10.69 0.64
C LEU A 33 -3.34 -10.58 2.06
N PHE A 34 -2.50 -10.85 3.08
CA PHE A 34 -2.87 -10.69 4.47
C PHE A 34 -3.32 -9.27 4.83
N VAL A 35 -2.62 -8.26 4.31
CA VAL A 35 -2.98 -6.85 4.51
C VAL A 35 -4.27 -6.49 3.77
N LEU A 36 -4.42 -6.95 2.51
CA LEU A 36 -5.59 -6.66 1.68
C LEU A 36 -6.88 -7.24 2.27
N ASP A 37 -6.84 -8.48 2.77
CA ASP A 37 -8.00 -9.10 3.44
C ASP A 37 -8.56 -8.21 4.57
N ARG A 38 -7.68 -7.61 5.38
CA ARG A 38 -8.09 -6.72 6.47
C ARG A 38 -8.70 -5.41 5.96
N HIS A 39 -8.19 -4.86 4.87
CA HIS A 39 -8.74 -3.64 4.29
C HIS A 39 -10.08 -3.87 3.59
N TRP A 40 -10.23 -4.98 2.86
CA TRP A 40 -11.53 -5.39 2.30
C TRP A 40 -12.59 -5.48 3.40
N LYS A 41 -12.27 -6.17 4.52
CA LYS A 41 -13.16 -6.28 5.67
C LYS A 41 -13.55 -4.93 6.27
N ARG A 42 -12.62 -3.97 6.33
CA ARG A 42 -12.92 -2.60 6.80
C ARG A 42 -13.88 -1.84 5.91
N LEU A 43 -13.93 -2.18 4.62
CA LEU A 43 -14.87 -1.63 3.65
C LEU A 43 -16.19 -2.42 3.60
N GLY A 44 -16.34 -3.49 4.38
CA GLY A 44 -17.52 -4.35 4.36
C GLY A 44 -17.50 -5.42 3.27
N HIS A 45 -16.37 -5.63 2.61
CA HIS A 45 -16.19 -6.65 1.57
C HIS A 45 -15.43 -7.86 2.11
N THR A 46 -15.57 -8.99 1.42
CA THR A 46 -14.75 -10.18 1.64
C THR A 46 -13.84 -10.36 0.43
N LEU A 47 -12.53 -10.49 0.65
CA LEU A 47 -11.58 -10.74 -0.43
C LEU A 47 -11.62 -12.23 -0.81
N ASN A 48 -11.89 -12.53 -2.06
CA ASN A 48 -11.81 -13.87 -2.63
C ASN A 48 -10.75 -13.92 -3.75
N PRO A 49 -9.52 -14.41 -3.48
CA PRO A 49 -8.47 -14.49 -4.51
C PRO A 49 -8.81 -15.37 -5.72
N ASP A 50 -9.78 -16.28 -5.58
CA ASP A 50 -10.25 -17.14 -6.68
C ASP A 50 -11.30 -16.43 -7.55
N ASP A 51 -11.87 -15.31 -7.10
CA ASP A 51 -12.72 -14.46 -7.92
C ASP A 51 -11.85 -13.62 -8.87
N PHE A 52 -12.25 -13.57 -10.14
CA PHE A 52 -11.48 -12.88 -11.18
C PHE A 52 -11.32 -11.38 -10.90
N THR A 53 -12.35 -10.72 -10.37
CA THR A 53 -12.34 -9.27 -10.12
C THR A 53 -11.39 -8.93 -8.98
N ASP A 54 -11.48 -9.70 -7.88
CA ASP A 54 -10.60 -9.53 -6.73
C ASP A 54 -9.15 -9.89 -7.08
N ALA A 55 -8.91 -10.93 -7.89
CA ALA A 55 -7.58 -11.28 -8.38
C ALA A 55 -6.96 -10.14 -9.21
N GLN A 56 -7.76 -9.51 -10.09
CA GLN A 56 -7.32 -8.34 -10.85
C GLN A 56 -7.02 -7.15 -9.93
N ALA A 57 -7.89 -6.88 -8.95
CA ALA A 57 -7.70 -5.82 -7.97
C ALA A 57 -6.40 -6.01 -7.15
N ILE A 58 -6.13 -7.24 -6.69
CA ILE A 58 -4.89 -7.58 -5.99
C ILE A 58 -3.68 -7.31 -6.89
N ALA A 59 -3.70 -7.77 -8.14
CA ALA A 59 -2.60 -7.60 -9.08
C ALA A 59 -2.33 -6.12 -9.39
N ALA A 60 -3.39 -5.32 -9.55
CA ALA A 60 -3.31 -3.89 -9.76
C ALA A 60 -2.66 -3.17 -8.57
N ILE A 61 -3.13 -3.44 -7.36
CA ILE A 61 -2.57 -2.86 -6.13
C ILE A 61 -1.11 -3.28 -5.98
N GLN A 62 -0.75 -4.53 -6.26
CA GLN A 62 0.63 -5.00 -6.22
C GLN A 62 1.51 -4.25 -7.22
N ARG A 63 1.04 -4.05 -8.46
CA ARG A 63 1.77 -3.33 -9.52
C ARG A 63 2.00 -1.86 -9.16
N ILE A 64 0.98 -1.18 -8.65
CA ILE A 64 1.03 0.25 -8.28
C ILE A 64 1.91 0.47 -7.05
N THR A 65 1.72 -0.35 -6.02
CA THR A 65 2.40 -0.14 -4.74
C THR A 65 3.78 -0.78 -4.69
N ARG A 66 4.02 -1.82 -5.49
CA ARG A 66 5.23 -2.67 -5.44
C ARG A 66 5.53 -3.18 -4.03
N GLY A 67 4.50 -3.47 -3.25
CA GLY A 67 4.62 -3.90 -1.85
C GLY A 67 5.00 -2.78 -0.87
N ASN A 68 4.98 -1.51 -1.29
CA ASN A 68 5.17 -0.38 -0.38
C ASN A 68 3.93 -0.22 0.51
N PHE A 69 4.00 -0.75 1.72
CA PHE A 69 2.91 -0.70 2.70
C PHE A 69 2.39 0.72 2.96
N ARG A 70 3.27 1.73 3.03
CA ARG A 70 2.84 3.12 3.25
C ARG A 70 2.02 3.63 2.07
N LEU A 71 2.41 3.27 0.85
CA LEU A 71 1.67 3.67 -0.35
C LEU A 71 0.30 2.96 -0.40
N LEU A 72 0.27 1.68 -0.05
CA LEU A 72 -0.95 0.89 0.09
C LEU A 72 -1.93 1.51 1.10
N GLU A 73 -1.48 1.83 2.32
CA GLU A 73 -2.33 2.45 3.35
C GLU A 73 -2.92 3.80 2.91
N ARG A 74 -2.21 4.54 2.05
CA ARG A 74 -2.70 5.81 1.48
C ARG A 74 -3.68 5.61 0.33
N LEU A 75 -3.56 4.50 -0.42
CA LEU A 75 -4.42 4.16 -1.55
C LEU A 75 -5.84 3.84 -1.12
N PHE A 76 -6.02 3.11 -0.02
CA PHE A 76 -7.35 2.66 0.43
C PHE A 76 -8.35 3.79 0.72
N PRO A 77 -7.99 4.87 1.42
CA PRO A 77 -8.88 6.02 1.56
C PRO A 77 -9.30 6.65 0.21
N GLN A 78 -8.43 6.60 -0.80
CA GLN A 78 -8.78 7.07 -2.15
C GLN A 78 -9.73 6.10 -2.86
N ILE A 79 -9.49 4.78 -2.75
CA ILE A 79 -10.41 3.75 -3.27
C ILE A 79 -11.80 3.95 -2.66
N GLN A 80 -11.89 4.05 -1.33
CA GLN A 80 -13.16 4.28 -0.63
C GLN A 80 -13.86 5.56 -1.11
N ARG A 81 -13.09 6.62 -1.36
CA ARG A 81 -13.63 7.88 -1.88
C ARG A 81 -14.18 7.73 -3.30
N VAL A 82 -13.46 7.05 -4.19
CA VAL A 82 -13.89 6.79 -5.57
C VAL A 82 -15.17 5.94 -5.57
N LEU A 83 -15.23 4.88 -4.78
CA LEU A 83 -16.43 4.05 -4.62
C LEU A 83 -17.64 4.89 -4.18
N LYS A 84 -17.47 5.66 -3.10
CA LYS A 84 -18.56 6.45 -2.50
C LYS A 84 -19.09 7.54 -3.44
N ILE A 85 -18.20 8.26 -4.13
CA ILE A 85 -18.61 9.34 -5.05
C ILE A 85 -19.38 8.78 -6.24
N ASN A 86 -18.94 7.63 -6.76
CA ASN A 86 -19.51 7.03 -7.96
C ASN A 86 -20.62 6.00 -7.66
N GLN A 87 -20.97 5.79 -6.39
CA GLN A 87 -21.99 4.82 -5.95
C GLN A 87 -21.67 3.39 -6.42
N LEU A 88 -20.38 3.02 -6.36
CA LEU A 88 -19.91 1.69 -6.72
C LEU A 88 -19.74 0.83 -5.47
N GLU A 89 -20.05 -0.45 -5.59
CA GLU A 89 -19.94 -1.43 -4.50
C GLU A 89 -18.79 -2.43 -4.71
N THR A 90 -18.13 -2.40 -5.87
CA THR A 90 -17.08 -3.37 -6.24
C THR A 90 -15.75 -2.66 -6.47
N ILE A 91 -14.67 -3.20 -5.89
CA ILE A 91 -13.32 -2.70 -6.11
C ILE A 91 -12.77 -3.34 -7.38
N THR A 92 -12.85 -2.61 -8.50
CA THR A 92 -12.30 -3.03 -9.80
C THR A 92 -10.92 -2.42 -10.04
N ASP A 93 -10.20 -2.91 -11.06
CA ASP A 93 -8.94 -2.32 -11.54
C ASP A 93 -9.11 -0.83 -11.87
N ASP A 94 -10.21 -0.45 -12.53
CA ASP A 94 -10.52 0.94 -12.86
C ASP A 94 -10.65 1.84 -11.62
N VAL A 95 -11.31 1.35 -10.56
CA VAL A 95 -11.43 2.08 -9.29
C VAL A 95 -10.05 2.29 -8.66
N ILE A 96 -9.20 1.27 -8.72
CA ILE A 96 -7.85 1.31 -8.17
C ILE A 96 -6.97 2.30 -8.96
N GLU A 97 -7.01 2.25 -10.29
CA GLU A 97 -6.27 3.18 -11.16
C GLU A 97 -6.75 4.63 -10.96
N ALA A 98 -8.07 4.85 -10.88
CA ALA A 98 -8.62 6.16 -10.57
C ALA A 98 -8.14 6.67 -9.20
N ALA A 99 -8.18 5.83 -8.17
CA ALA A 99 -7.69 6.16 -6.84
C ALA A 99 -6.18 6.47 -6.81
N ALA A 100 -5.39 5.72 -7.58
CA ALA A 100 -3.96 5.91 -7.70
C ALA A 100 -3.61 7.21 -8.42
N SER A 101 -4.37 7.60 -9.45
CA SER A 101 -4.16 8.85 -10.19
C SER A 101 -4.29 10.12 -9.33
N ILE A 102 -5.08 10.05 -8.25
CA ILE A 102 -5.31 11.17 -7.31
C ILE A 102 -4.21 11.24 -6.25
N LEU A 103 -3.36 10.21 -6.15
CA LEU A 103 -2.42 10.05 -5.05
C LEU A 103 -1.18 10.93 -5.25
N VAL A 104 -0.97 11.89 -4.34
CA VAL A 104 0.26 12.70 -4.34
C VAL A 104 1.44 11.88 -3.82
N THR A 105 2.28 11.34 -4.70
CA THR A 105 3.58 10.76 -4.36
C THR A 105 4.64 11.85 -4.28
N GLY A 106 4.73 12.50 -3.11
CA GLY A 106 5.80 13.41 -2.72
C GLY A 106 6.51 12.93 -1.46
#